data_AF-A0A6C0CZ72-F1
#
_entry.id   AF-A0A6C0CZ72-F1
#
_cell.length_a   1.000
_cell.length_b   1.000
_cell.length_c   1.000
_cell.angle_alpha   90.00
_cell.angle_beta   90.00
_cell.angle_gamma   90.00
#
_symmetry.space_group_name_H-M   'P 1'
#
loop_
_entity.id
_entity.type
_entity.pdbx_description
1 polymer ?
#
loop_
_entity_poly.entity_id
_entity_poly.type
_entity_poly.pdbx_seq_one_letter_code
_entity_poly.pdbx_strand_id
1 'polypeptide(L)'
;MSMLQNTVMRSKKLDCGRIIICNKEHAFIIENQINELNLDMSTITIISEPIGRDSAAAICISALIGDIEDYTIVMPSDHVMHEDEFINCCNKAITKIDNAIITFGIKPTRI
;
A
#
# COMPACT_ATOMS: atom_id res chain seq x y z
N MET A 1 6.63 0.47 -16.59
CA MET A 1 6.52 0.41 -15.12
C MET A 1 5.86 -0.90 -14.73
N SER A 2 6.39 -1.58 -13.72
CA SER A 2 5.78 -2.76 -13.10
C SER A 2 4.47 -2.41 -12.38
N MET A 3 3.67 -3.42 -12.00
CA MET A 3 2.46 -3.20 -11.19
C MET A 3 2.81 -2.55 -9.83
N LEU A 4 3.93 -2.93 -9.22
CA LEU A 4 4.43 -2.31 -8.00
C LEU A 4 4.77 -0.83 -8.23
N GLN A 5 5.52 -0.52 -9.28
CA GLN A 5 5.87 0.86 -9.63
C GLN A 5 4.62 1.71 -9.85
N ASN A 6 3.63 1.20 -10.58
CA ASN A 6 2.35 1.87 -10.77
C ASN A 6 1.60 2.09 -9.44
N THR A 7 1.63 1.11 -8.54
CA THR A 7 1.01 1.21 -7.21
C THR A 7 1.68 2.27 -6.34
N VAL A 8 3.01 2.34 -6.34
CA VAL A 8 3.77 3.36 -5.62
C VAL A 8 3.52 4.75 -6.19
N MET A 9 3.49 4.89 -7.52
CA MET A 9 3.18 6.18 -8.15
C MET A 9 1.74 6.63 -7.86
N ARG A 10 0.77 5.70 -7.86
CA ARG A 10 -0.61 5.97 -7.47
C ARG A 10 -0.71 6.41 -6.00
N SER A 11 0.03 5.77 -5.10
CA SER A 11 0.01 6.17 -3.68
C SER A 11 0.61 7.56 -3.45
N LYS A 12 1.46 8.10 -4.35
CA LYS A 12 1.95 9.50 -4.28
C LYS A 12 0.85 10.55 -4.30
N LYS A 13 -0.33 10.23 -4.83
CA LYS A 13 -1.50 11.12 -4.81
C LYS A 13 -2.16 11.19 -3.42
N LEU A 14 -1.72 10.37 -2.47
CA LEU A 14 -2.10 10.42 -1.05
C LEU A 14 -0.96 11.05 -0.25
N ASP A 15 -1.31 11.96 0.66
CA ASP A 15 -0.37 12.59 1.57
C ASP A 15 -0.13 11.68 2.79
N CYS A 16 0.68 10.64 2.60
CA CYS A 16 1.00 9.66 3.64
C CYS A 16 2.40 9.06 3.45
N GLY A 17 2.95 8.48 4.53
CA GLY A 17 4.10 7.59 4.46
C GLY A 17 3.78 6.32 3.67
N ARG A 18 4.81 5.65 3.13
CA ARG A 18 4.65 4.42 2.35
C ARG A 18 5.46 3.30 2.98
N ILE A 19 4.79 2.23 3.36
CA ILE A 19 5.43 1.01 3.85
C ILE A 19 5.20 -0.09 2.82
N ILE A 20 6.30 -0.64 2.29
CA ILE A 20 6.28 -1.79 1.38
C ILE A 20 6.73 -3.00 2.17
N ILE A 21 5.81 -3.94 2.41
CA ILE A 21 6.11 -5.20 3.09
C ILE A 21 6.19 -6.29 2.03
N CYS A 22 7.27 -7.05 2.05
CA CYS A 22 7.56 -8.06 1.06
C CYS A 22 8.33 -9.24 1.65
N ASN A 23 8.34 -10.38 0.97
CA ASN A 23 9.26 -11.46 1.31
C ASN A 23 10.71 -11.01 1.07
N LYS A 24 11.64 -11.40 1.95
CA LYS A 24 13.09 -11.17 1.81
C LYS A 24 13.65 -11.53 0.42
N GLU A 25 13.11 -12.54 -0.24
CA GLU A 25 13.53 -12.98 -1.59
C GLU A 25 13.24 -11.92 -2.65
N HIS A 26 12.32 -11.00 -2.39
CA HIS A 26 11.95 -9.92 -3.30
C HIS A 26 12.53 -8.55 -2.92
N ALA A 27 13.22 -8.43 -1.77
CA ALA A 27 13.72 -7.15 -1.28
C ALA A 27 14.61 -6.44 -2.32
N PHE A 28 15.57 -7.16 -2.91
CA PHE A 28 16.49 -6.61 -3.91
C PHE A 28 15.78 -6.10 -5.18
N ILE A 29 14.82 -6.86 -5.72
CA ILE A 29 14.11 -6.44 -6.92
C ILE A 29 13.17 -5.26 -6.64
N ILE A 30 12.58 -5.21 -5.45
CA ILE A 30 11.75 -4.09 -5.00
C ILE A 30 12.60 -2.83 -4.90
N GLU A 31 13.73 -2.88 -4.20
CA GLU A 31 14.65 -1.74 -4.07
C GLU A 31 15.07 -1.19 -5.44
N ASN A 32 15.45 -2.05 -6.38
CA ASN A 32 15.78 -1.61 -7.75
C ASN A 32 14.60 -0.94 -8.45
N GLN A 33 13.40 -1.52 -8.36
CA GLN A 33 12.20 -0.94 -8.97
C GLN A 33 11.83 0.41 -8.34
N ILE A 34 12.04 0.61 -7.04
CA ILE A 34 11.80 1.92 -6.40
C ILE A 34 12.88 2.93 -6.79
N ASN A 35 14.15 2.51 -6.84
CA ASN A 35 15.25 3.38 -7.26
C ASN A 35 15.07 3.90 -8.69
N GLU A 36 14.57 3.06 -9.61
CA GLU A 36 14.22 3.46 -10.99
C GLU A 36 13.18 4.59 -11.06
N LEU A 37 12.33 4.73 -10.05
CA LEU A 37 11.32 5.80 -9.99
C LEU A 37 11.90 7.16 -9.57
N ASN A 38 13.17 7.21 -9.16
CA ASN A 38 13.83 8.43 -8.67
C ASN A 38 13.01 9.15 -7.59
N LEU A 39 12.45 8.38 -6.65
CA LEU A 39 11.65 8.91 -5.55
C LEU A 39 12.51 9.26 -4.35
N ASP A 40 11.99 10.16 -3.51
CA ASP A 40 12.58 10.43 -2.20
C ASP A 40 12.38 9.23 -1.28
N MET A 41 13.46 8.47 -1.08
CA MET A 41 13.48 7.27 -0.24
C MET A 41 13.17 7.56 1.22
N SER A 42 13.27 8.82 1.70
CA SER A 42 12.86 9.17 3.06
C SER A 42 11.36 8.97 3.32
N THR A 43 10.56 8.89 2.25
CA THR A 43 9.11 8.69 2.31
C THR A 43 8.67 7.23 2.13
N ILE A 44 9.62 6.31 1.90
CA ILE A 44 9.38 4.91 1.61
C ILE A 44 10.18 4.02 2.57
N THR A 45 9.48 3.23 3.36
CA THR A 45 10.07 2.18 4.20
C THR A 45 9.85 0.82 3.54
N ILE A 46 10.90 0.04 3.33
CA ILE A 46 10.83 -1.33 2.82
C ILE A 46 11.11 -2.29 3.97
N ILE A 47 10.21 -3.25 4.18
CA ILE A 47 10.30 -4.27 5.23
C ILE A 47 10.30 -5.64 4.57
N SER A 48 11.33 -6.41 4.88
CA SER A 48 11.48 -7.78 4.40
C SER A 48 11.07 -8.80 5.47
N GLU A 49 9.99 -9.51 5.20
CA GLU A 49 9.56 -10.64 6.02
C GLU A 49 10.49 -11.84 5.78
N PRO A 50 10.95 -12.52 6.83
CA PRO A 50 11.85 -13.67 6.67
C PRO A 50 11.17 -14.87 6.02
N ILE A 51 9.85 -14.96 6.18
CA ILE A 51 8.94 -16.00 5.69
C ILE A 51 7.60 -15.32 5.42
N GLY A 52 6.97 -15.57 4.27
CA GLY A 52 5.63 -15.06 3.99
C GLY A 52 4.59 -15.64 4.96
N ARG A 53 3.81 -14.78 5.61
CA ARG A 53 2.78 -15.14 6.61
C ARG A 53 1.40 -14.55 6.27
N ASP A 54 1.08 -14.50 4.98
CA ASP A 54 -0.13 -13.90 4.43
C ASP A 54 -0.33 -12.41 4.81
N SER A 55 -1.43 -11.82 4.37
CA SER A 55 -1.68 -10.38 4.50
C SER A 55 -1.90 -9.93 5.94
N ALA A 56 -2.46 -10.77 6.82
CA ALA A 56 -2.75 -10.38 8.20
C ALA A 56 -1.48 -10.01 8.98
N ALA A 57 -0.39 -10.75 8.79
CA ALA A 57 0.89 -10.47 9.43
C ALA A 57 1.50 -9.15 8.90
N ALA A 58 1.47 -8.94 7.58
CA ALA A 58 1.95 -7.70 6.97
C ALA A 58 1.15 -6.49 7.48
N ILE A 59 -0.18 -6.57 7.54
CA ILE A 59 -1.03 -5.50 8.07
C ILE A 59 -0.67 -5.20 9.53
N CYS A 60 -0.51 -6.23 10.36
CA CYS A 60 -0.08 -6.08 11.75
C CYS A 60 1.26 -5.34 11.88
N ILE A 61 2.27 -5.74 11.07
CA ILE A 61 3.58 -5.08 11.07
C ILE A 61 3.45 -3.59 10.70
N SER A 62 2.64 -3.25 9.69
CA SER A 62 2.43 -1.84 9.31
C SER A 62 1.80 -1.01 10.45
N ALA A 63 0.83 -1.58 11.16
CA ALA A 63 0.17 -0.92 12.29
C ALA A 63 1.10 -0.75 13.51
N LEU A 64 2.06 -1.66 13.72
CA LEU A 64 3.04 -1.55 14.81
C LEU A 64 4.13 -0.49 14.55
N ILE A 65 4.28 -0.05 13.30
CA ILE A 65 5.30 0.93 12.90
C ILE A 65 4.72 2.34 12.82
N GLY A 66 3.44 2.46 12.48
CA GLY A 66 2.70 3.73 12.56
C GLY A 66 2.36 4.11 14.00
N ASP A 67 1.83 5.32 14.16
CA ASP A 67 1.31 5.79 15.45
C ASP A 67 -0.11 5.28 15.70
N ILE A 68 -0.54 5.22 16.97
CA ILE A 68 -1.87 4.69 17.34
C ILE A 68 -3.01 5.54 16.78
N GLU A 69 -2.75 6.82 16.50
CA GLU A 69 -3.68 7.76 15.89
C GLU A 69 -3.71 7.69 14.35
N ASP A 70 -2.78 6.95 13.73
CA ASP A 70 -2.69 6.87 12.27
C ASP A 70 -3.77 5.97 11.65
N TYR A 71 -4.26 6.40 10.48
CA TYR A 71 -5.06 5.54 9.62
C TYR A 71 -4.17 4.82 8.61
N THR A 72 -4.29 3.49 8.55
CA THR A 72 -3.55 2.66 7.59
C THR A 72 -4.40 2.35 6.36
N ILE A 73 -3.91 2.72 5.18
CA ILE A 73 -4.50 2.31 3.89
C ILE A 73 -3.71 1.10 3.36
N VAL A 74 -4.37 -0.06 3.36
CA VAL A 74 -3.78 -1.31 2.86
C VAL A 74 -4.13 -1.47 1.39
N MET A 75 -3.13 -1.66 0.53
CA MET A 75 -3.33 -1.94 -0.89
C MET A 75 -2.40 -3.05 -1.40
N PRO A 76 -2.89 -3.98 -2.22
CA PRO A 76 -2.05 -4.95 -2.91
C PRO A 76 -1.23 -4.29 -4.03
N SER A 77 0.00 -4.78 -4.23
CA SER A 77 0.96 -4.21 -5.20
C SER A 77 0.72 -4.64 -6.66
N ASP A 78 -0.12 -5.64 -6.88
CA ASP A 78 -0.36 -6.32 -8.15
C ASP A 78 -1.72 -5.99 -8.78
N HIS A 79 -2.46 -5.03 -8.21
CA HIS A 79 -3.76 -4.61 -8.75
C HIS A 79 -3.64 -3.46 -9.75
N VAL A 80 -4.43 -3.56 -10.83
CA VAL A 80 -4.66 -2.48 -11.80
C VAL A 80 -6.02 -1.85 -11.51
N MET A 81 -6.06 -0.52 -11.38
CA MET A 81 -7.30 0.23 -11.08
C MET A 81 -7.20 1.67 -11.60
N HIS A 82 -8.35 2.32 -11.76
CA HIS A 82 -8.42 3.74 -12.12
C HIS A 82 -7.95 4.61 -10.95
N GLU A 83 -6.87 5.38 -11.17
CA GLU A 83 -6.21 6.12 -10.09
C GLU A 83 -7.13 7.16 -9.44
N ASP A 84 -7.83 7.96 -10.24
CA ASP A 84 -8.64 9.05 -9.70
C ASP A 84 -9.88 8.54 -8.94
N GLU A 85 -10.45 7.42 -9.38
CA GLU A 85 -11.52 6.74 -8.64
C GLU A 85 -11.01 6.19 -7.31
N PHE A 86 -9.83 5.56 -7.31
CA PHE A 86 -9.20 5.05 -6.09
C PHE A 86 -8.94 6.18 -5.08
N ILE A 87 -8.33 7.29 -5.50
CA ILE A 87 -8.04 8.42 -4.62
C ILE A 87 -9.32 9.04 -4.06
N ASN A 88 -10.35 9.20 -4.89
CA ASN A 88 -11.66 9.68 -4.44
C ASN A 88 -12.30 8.74 -3.41
N CYS A 89 -12.16 7.44 -3.59
CA CYS A 89 -12.63 6.43 -2.63
C CYS A 89 -11.84 6.49 -1.32
N CYS A 90 -10.50 6.60 -1.36
CA CYS A 90 -9.66 6.75 -0.18
C CYS A 90 -10.03 8.00 0.62
N ASN A 91 -10.16 9.17 -0.02
CA ASN A 91 -10.54 10.41 0.65
C ASN A 91 -11.92 10.31 1.32
N LYS A 92 -12.89 9.67 0.65
CA LYS A 92 -14.20 9.38 1.25
C LYS A 92 -14.09 8.43 2.45
N ALA A 93 -13.24 7.43 2.37
CA ALA A 93 -13.02 6.47 3.46
C ALA A 93 -12.40 7.16 4.68
N ILE A 94 -11.36 7.98 4.50
CA ILE A 94 -10.69 8.73 5.58
C ILE A 94 -11.69 9.59 6.37
N THR A 95 -12.69 10.20 5.73
CA THR A 95 -13.72 10.98 6.44
C THR A 95 -14.69 10.16 7.29
N LYS A 96 -14.65 8.82 7.22
CA LYS A 96 -15.61 7.90 7.85
C LYS A 96 -14.96 6.79 8.68
N ILE A 97 -13.64 6.79 8.79
CA ILE A 97 -12.86 5.66 9.32
C ILE A 97 -12.90 5.53 10.85
N ASP A 98 -13.44 6.54 11.55
CA ASP A 98 -13.46 6.58 13.01
C ASP A 98 -13.96 5.26 13.64
N ASN A 99 -13.06 4.60 14.38
CA ASN A 99 -13.27 3.31 15.03
C ASN A 99 -13.85 2.20 14.11
N ALA A 100 -13.50 2.21 12.82
CA ALA A 100 -14.05 1.29 11.84
C ALA A 100 -12.99 0.65 10.93
N ILE A 101 -13.35 -0.47 10.30
CA ILE A 101 -12.61 -1.07 9.18
C ILE A 101 -13.42 -0.83 7.91
N ILE A 102 -12.84 -0.12 6.94
CA ILE A 102 -13.47 0.16 5.65
C ILE A 102 -12.92 -0.80 4.60
N THR A 103 -13.82 -1.38 3.81
CA THR A 103 -13.48 -2.20 2.64
C THR A 103 -13.96 -1.52 1.36
N PHE A 104 -13.23 -1.74 0.26
CA PHE A 104 -13.57 -1.19 -1.06
C PHE A 104 -14.19 -2.29 -1.92
N GLY A 105 -15.51 -2.22 -2.09
CA GLY A 105 -16.26 -3.16 -2.93
C GLY A 105 -16.20 -2.78 -4.41
N ILE A 106 -16.04 -3.78 -5.28
CA ILE A 106 -16.15 -3.64 -6.74
C ILE A 106 -17.42 -4.36 -7.20
N LYS A 107 -18.18 -3.75 -8.11
CA LYS A 107 -19.39 -4.38 -8.67
C LYS A 107 -19.01 -5.60 -9.52
N PRO A 108 -19.51 -6.82 -9.20
CA PRO A 108 -19.23 -8.00 -10.01
C PRO A 108 -19.77 -7.86 -11.43
N THR A 109 -19.01 -8.33 -12.43
CA THR A 109 -19.42 -8.35 -13.85
C THR A 109 -19.73 -9.76 -14.36
N ARG A 110 -19.43 -10.79 -13.56
CA ARG A 110 -19.58 -12.22 -13.88
C ARG A 110 -19.91 -12.99 -12.58
N ILE A 111 -20.53 -14.15 -12.72
CA ILE A 111 -20.84 -15.11 -11.64
C ILE A 111 -19.91 -16.31 -11.78
#